data_AF-A0A504JKW4-F1
#
_entry.id   AF-A0A504JKW4-F1
#
_cell.length_a   1.000
_cell.length_b   1.000
_cell.length_c   1.000
_cell.angle_alpha   90.00
_cell.angle_beta   90.00
_cell.angle_gamma   90.00
#
_symmetry.space_group_name_H-M   'P 1'
#
loop_
_entity.id
_entity.type
_entity.pdbx_description
1 polymer ?
#
loop_
_entity_poly.entity_id
_entity_poly.type
_entity_poly.pdbx_seq_one_letter_code
_entity_poly.pdbx_strand_id
1 'polypeptide(L)' 'MFIIWPEFENITGDLIKSGVVLRESIARMWIVNKVLRSYHQERIKVGTKGYFIEGNKTGECEVVEIVGLMNNPTTTNKVQ' A
#
# COMPACT_ATOMS: atom_id res chain seq x y z
N MET A 1 -4.46 -13.59 -4.76
CA MET A 1 -4.01 -12.43 -5.56
C MET A 1 -3.15 -11.51 -4.70
N PHE A 2 -2.06 -10.96 -5.25
CA PHE A 2 -1.14 -10.01 -4.58
C PHE A 2 -1.72 -8.59 -4.58
N ILE A 3 -2.81 -8.38 -3.84
CA ILE A 3 -3.54 -7.11 -3.85
C ILE A 3 -2.90 -6.16 -2.84
N ILE A 4 -2.41 -5.02 -3.35
CA ILE A 4 -2.02 -3.87 -2.55
C ILE A 4 -2.96 -2.72 -2.92
N TRP A 5 -3.68 -2.20 -1.93
CA TRP A 5 -4.65 -1.12 -2.09
C TRP A 5 -4.04 0.23 -1.70
N PRO A 6 -3.90 1.20 -2.62
CA PRO A 6 -3.41 2.53 -2.29
C PRO A 6 -4.53 3.46 -1.81
N GLU A 7 -4.22 4.30 -0.84
CA GLU A 7 -5.01 5.46 -0.44
C GLU A 7 -4.11 6.69 -0.46
N PHE A 8 -4.43 7.66 -1.30
CA PHE A 8 -3.57 8.82 -1.55
C PHE A 8 -3.74 9.91 -0.50
N GLU A 9 -2.64 10.59 -0.19
CA GLU A 9 -2.60 11.74 0.71
C GLU A 9 -2.67 13.06 -0.06
N ASN A 10 -3.29 14.08 0.57
CA ASN A 10 -3.21 15.46 0.12
C ASN A 10 -1.92 16.13 0.63
N ILE A 11 -1.75 17.42 0.35
CA ILE A 11 -0.55 18.19 0.77
C ILE A 11 -0.40 18.33 2.29
N THR A 12 -1.48 18.11 3.06
CA THR A 12 -1.45 18.14 4.54
C THR A 12 -1.21 16.76 5.16
N GLY A 13 -1.08 15.70 4.36
CA GLY A 13 -0.91 14.33 4.84
C GLY A 13 -2.22 13.60 5.18
N ASP A 14 -3.37 14.20 4.84
CA ASP A 14 -4.68 13.60 5.05
C ASP A 14 -5.10 12.74 3.85
N LEU A 15 -5.83 11.66 4.10
CA LEU A 15 -6.34 10.79 3.05
C LEU A 15 -7.40 11.48 2.19
N ILE A 16 -7.20 11.44 0.87
CA ILE A 16 -8.17 11.91 -0.12
C ILE A 16 -9.29 10.87 -0.24
N LYS A 17 -10.50 11.20 0.19
CA LYS A 17 -11.67 10.30 0.10
C LYS A 17 -12.29 10.27 -1.30
N SER A 18 -12.23 11.39 -2.01
CA SER A 18 -12.71 11.54 -3.38
C SER A 18 -12.09 12.78 -4.04
N GLY A 19 -12.06 12.79 -5.37
CA GLY A 19 -11.55 13.92 -6.15
C GLY A 19 -10.23 13.62 -6.85
N VAL A 20 -9.46 14.69 -7.12
CA VAL A 20 -8.24 14.63 -7.92
C VAL A 20 -7.06 14.21 -7.05
N VAL A 21 -6.31 13.20 -7.52
CA VAL A 21 -5.02 12.82 -6.97
C VAL A 21 -3.93 13.57 -7.72
N LEU A 22 -2.95 14.11 -7.00
CA LEU A 22 -1.81 14.76 -7.62
C LEU A 22 -0.96 13.73 -8.37
N ARG A 23 -0.39 14.15 -9.51
CA ARG A 23 0.46 13.29 -10.36
C ARG A 23 1.62 12.66 -9.58
N GLU A 24 2.16 13.39 -8.62
CA GLU A 24 3.20 12.93 -7.69
C GLU A 24 2.70 13.22 -6.28
N SER A 25 2.55 12.16 -5.48
CA SER A 25 2.01 12.22 -4.12
C SER A 25 2.41 10.99 -3.31
N ILE A 26 2.19 11.06 -2.00
CA ILE A 26 2.32 9.92 -1.09
C ILE A 26 1.02 9.14 -1.05
N ALA A 27 1.15 7.81 -0.94
CA ALA A 27 0.02 6.93 -0.72
C ALA A 27 0.28 5.96 0.44
N ARG A 28 -0.72 5.77 1.31
CA ARG A 28 -0.75 4.67 2.26
C ARG A 28 -1.17 3.41 1.53
N MET A 29 -0.33 2.39 1.57
CA MET A 29 -0.55 1.16 0.83
C MET A 29 -0.86 -0.01 1.77
N TRP A 30 -1.95 -0.69 1.49
CA TRP A 30 -2.49 -1.76 2.34
C TRP A 30 -2.40 -3.11 1.64
N ILE A 31 -1.74 -4.08 2.27
CA ILE A 31 -1.79 -5.47 1.80
C ILE A 31 -3.12 -6.07 2.27
N VAL A 32 -4.03 -6.25 1.32
CA VAL A 32 -5.41 -6.69 1.58
C VAL A 32 -5.48 -8.20 1.76
N ASN A 33 -4.65 -8.95 1.01
CA ASN A 33 -4.61 -10.41 1.12
C ASN A 33 -3.67 -10.86 2.24
N LYS A 34 -4.24 -11.21 3.39
CA LYS A 34 -3.50 -11.67 4.58
C LYS A 34 -2.63 -12.90 4.33
N VAL A 35 -3.07 -13.82 3.46
CA VAL A 35 -2.33 -15.07 3.16
C VAL A 35 -0.99 -14.79 2.49
N LEU A 36 -0.88 -13.68 1.74
CA LEU A 36 0.35 -13.30 1.05
C LEU A 36 1.17 -12.27 1.82
N ARG A 37 0.82 -11.96 3.08
CA ARG A 37 1.54 -10.95 3.86
C ARG A 37 3.00 -11.31 4.06
N SER A 38 3.32 -12.57 4.38
CA SER A 38 4.72 -13.02 4.54
C SER A 38 5.53 -12.84 3.26
N TYR A 39 4.95 -13.17 2.10
CA TYR A 39 5.58 -12.93 0.80
C TYR A 39 5.95 -11.46 0.60
N HIS A 40 5.04 -10.54 0.98
CA HIS A 40 5.28 -9.11 0.88
C HIS A 40 6.29 -8.60 1.92
N GLN A 41 6.26 -9.10 3.16
CA GLN A 41 7.22 -8.75 4.21
C GLN A 41 8.66 -9.06 3.81
N GLU A 42 8.89 -10.15 3.09
CA GLU A 42 10.23 -10.51 2.59
C GLU A 42 10.76 -9.59 1.48
N ARG A 43 9.87 -8.89 0.75
CA ARG A 43 10.20 -8.20 -0.51
C ARG A 43 10.07 -6.69 -0.44
N ILE A 44 9.14 -6.20 0.37
CA ILE A 44 8.87 -4.77 0.54
C ILE A 44 9.82 -4.23 1.61
N LYS A 45 10.67 -3.30 1.19
CA LYS A 45 11.61 -2.54 2.02
C LYS A 45 11.67 -1.12 1.51
N VAL A 46 12.18 -0.20 2.31
CA VAL A 46 12.44 1.18 1.86
C VAL A 46 13.36 1.13 0.62
N GLY A 47 13.01 1.90 -0.41
CA GLY A 47 13.65 1.92 -1.72
C GLY A 47 13.14 0.86 -2.71
N THR A 48 12.23 -0.04 -2.31
CA THR A 48 11.57 -0.96 -3.26
C THR A 48 10.75 -0.14 -4.25
N LYS A 49 11.03 -0.33 -5.55
CA LYS A 49 10.27 0.30 -6.64
C LYS A 49 9.16 -0.62 -7.14
N GLY A 50 8.03 -0.03 -7.50
CA GLY A 50 6.84 -0.74 -7.98
C GLY A 50 6.09 0.05 -9.04
N TYR A 51 5.03 -0.59 -9.56
CA TYR A 51 4.17 -0.02 -10.59
C TYR A 51 2.71 -0.21 -10.23
N PHE A 52 1.90 0.82 -10.45
CA PHE A 52 0.45 0.70 -10.47
C PHE A 52 0.02 0.13 -11.82
N ILE A 53 -0.87 -0.86 -11.79
CA ILE A 53 -1.33 -1.59 -12.98
C ILE A 53 -2.86 -1.56 -13.02
N GLU A 54 -3.42 -0.94 -14.06
CA GLU A 54 -4.85 -0.98 -14.41
C GLU A 54 -4.97 -1.36 -15.89
N GLY A 55 -4.82 -2.66 -16.16
CA GLY A 55 -4.59 -3.20 -17.50
C GLY A 55 -3.16 -2.94 -17.99
N ASN A 56 -2.77 -1.66 -18.09
CA ASN A 56 -1.42 -1.21 -18.40
C ASN A 56 -0.77 -0.57 -17.16
N LYS A 57 0.54 -0.29 -17.25
CA LYS A 57 1.27 0.49 -16.25
C LYS A 57 0.73 1.92 -16.22
N THR A 58 0.18 2.34 -15.09
CA THR A 58 -0.44 3.66 -14.89
C THR A 58 0.38 4.59 -14.01
N GLY A 59 1.31 4.06 -13.23
CA GLY A 59 2.19 4.87 -12.38
C GLY A 59 3.39 4.10 -11.87
N GLU A 60 4.37 4.84 -11.37
CA GLU A 60 5.54 4.30 -10.67
C GLU A 60 5.45 4.69 -9.20
N CYS A 61 5.99 3.85 -8.33
CA CYS A 61 6.11 4.18 -6.91
C CYS A 61 7.41 3.67 -6.32
N GLU A 62 7.81 4.28 -5.22
CA GLU A 62 8.91 3.86 -4.37
C GLU A 62 8.44 3.81 -2.93
N VAL A 63 8.80 2.75 -2.22
CA VAL A 63 8.49 2.62 -0.80
C VAL A 63 9.42 3.54 -0.01
N VAL A 64 8.86 4.58 0.60
CA VAL A 64 9.62 5.54 1.41
C VAL A 64 9.58 5.24 2.90
N GLU A 65 8.56 4.51 3.37
CA GLU A 65 8.36 4.18 4.79
C GLU A 65 7.63 2.83 4.95
N ILE A 66 7.95 2.10 6.03
CA ILE A 66 7.20 0.90 6.46
C ILE A 66 6.50 1.20 7.79
N VAL A 67 5.17 1.34 7.75
CA VAL A 67 4.38 1.71 8.95
C VAL A 67 4.02 0.49 9.80
N GLY A 68 3.26 -0.46 9.24
CA GLY A 68 2.69 -1.59 9.99
C GLY A 68 2.90 -2.96 9.34
N LEU A 69 3.68 -3.04 8.25
CA LEU A 69 3.83 -4.30 7.52
C LEU A 69 4.43 -5.41 8.39
N MET A 70 5.48 -5.08 9.14
CA MET A 70 6.23 -6.06 9.95
C MET A 70 5.53 -6.42 11.28
N ASN A 71 4.73 -5.50 11.82
CA ASN A 71 4.25 -5.60 13.20
C ASN A 71 2.74 -5.83 13.33
N ASN A 72 1.94 -5.52 12.30
CA ASN A 72 0.49 -5.73 12.41
C ASN A 72 0.15 -7.23 12.48
N PRO A 73 -0.74 -7.64 13.39
CA PRO A 73 -1.19 -9.03 13.52
C PRO A 73 -1.75 -9.58 12.20
N THR A 74 -1.40 -10.82 11.89
CA THR A 74 -1.89 -11.55 10.69
C THR A 74 -3.23 -12.24 10.94
N THR A 75 -3.62 -12.43 12.20
CA THR A 75 -4.83 -13.13 12.62
C THR A 75 -6.05 -12.20 12.59
N THR A 76 -7.13 -12.64 11.96
CA THR A 76 -8.45 -12.05 12.19
C THR A 76 -8.95 -12.57 13.53
N ASN A 77 -9.09 -11.72 14.55
CA ASN A 77 -9.87 -12.09 15.73
C ASN A 77 -11.27 -12.43 15.23
N LYS A 78 -11.66 -13.70 15.33
CA LYS A 78 -13.05 -14.09 15.17
C LYS A 78 -13.78 -13.48 16.36
N VAL A 79 -14.56 -12.43 16.11
CA VAL A 79 -15.54 -11.99 17.10
C VAL A 79 -16.50 -13.16 17.27
N GLN A 80 -16.50 -13.72 18.47
CA GLN A 80 -17.37 -14.83 18.89
C GLN A 80 -18.77 -14.31 19.16
#